data_AF-A0A328N8U4-F1
#
_entry.id   AF-A0A328N8U4-F1
#
_cell.length_a   1.000
_cell.length_b   1.000
_cell.length_c   1.000
_cell.angle_alpha   90.00
_cell.angle_beta   90.00
_cell.angle_gamma   90.00
#
_symmetry.space_group_name_H-M   'P 1'
#
loop_
_entity.id
_entity.type
_entity.pdbx_description
1 polymer ?
#
loop_
_entity_poly.entity_id
_entity_poly.type
_entity_poly.pdbx_seq_one_letter_code
_entity_poly.pdbx_strand_id
1 'polypeptide(L)'
;MAAKASDRTTGSVTCPSAKALAKLVALPKGWYFVPSSVECWKGWVTAEPDGPSTGDGVYLFQHKAGTGWRYHSQGSAYDCKDLGINEPAPFCQYP
;
A
#
# COMPACT_ATOMS: atom_id res chain seq x y z
N MET A 1 -26.04 13.31 15.76
CA MET A 1 -26.27 11.87 16.04
C MET A 1 -25.56 11.08 14.96
N ALA A 2 -24.74 10.11 15.36
CA ALA A 2 -23.92 9.28 14.48
C ALA A 2 -24.74 8.18 13.81
N ALA A 3 -24.55 7.99 12.51
CA ALA A 3 -24.80 6.75 11.77
C ALA A 3 -23.75 6.75 10.64
N LYS A 4 -22.64 6.02 10.73
CA LYS A 4 -22.50 4.56 10.57
C LYS A 4 -23.23 4.05 9.31
N ALA A 5 -22.74 4.48 8.15
CA ALA A 5 -22.96 3.74 6.92
C ALA A 5 -21.99 2.56 6.89
N SER A 6 -22.50 1.42 7.35
CA SER A 6 -22.04 0.12 6.86
C SER A 6 -22.25 0.09 5.35
N ASP A 7 -21.22 -0.22 4.57
CA ASP A 7 -21.46 -0.96 3.33
C ASP A 7 -20.57 -2.20 3.33
N ARG A 8 -21.24 -3.35 3.34
CA ARG A 8 -20.65 -4.66 3.07
C ARG A 8 -20.41 -4.72 1.57
N THR A 9 -19.27 -4.24 1.10
CA THR A 9 -18.78 -4.63 -0.22
C THR A 9 -17.72 -5.72 -0.03
N THR A 10 -18.15 -6.97 -0.16
CA THR A 10 -17.24 -8.01 -0.66
C THR A 10 -16.83 -7.55 -2.07
N GLY A 11 -15.61 -7.05 -2.26
CA GLY A 11 -15.07 -6.91 -3.63
C GLY A 11 -13.95 -5.92 -3.88
N SER A 12 -14.03 -4.68 -3.38
CA SER A 12 -13.07 -3.63 -3.80
C SER A 12 -12.65 -2.76 -2.64
N VAL A 13 -11.51 -3.07 -2.04
CA VAL A 13 -10.86 -2.19 -1.07
C VAL A 13 -10.52 -0.87 -1.78
N THR A 14 -11.01 0.25 -1.26
CA THR A 14 -10.70 1.56 -1.83
C THR A 14 -9.21 1.85 -1.73
N CYS A 15 -8.62 2.17 -2.88
CA CYS A 15 -7.24 2.57 -2.99
C CYS A 15 -6.97 3.83 -2.14
N PRO A 16 -6.07 3.77 -1.15
CA PRO A 16 -5.70 4.92 -0.34
C PRO A 16 -4.85 5.88 -1.16
N SER A 17 -4.91 7.17 -0.83
CA SER A 17 -4.03 8.17 -1.45
C SER A 17 -2.62 8.10 -0.89
N ALA A 18 -1.63 8.53 -1.69
CA ALA A 18 -0.23 8.72 -1.26
C ALA A 18 -0.11 9.42 0.10
N LYS A 19 -0.89 10.47 0.33
CA LYS A 19 -0.89 11.23 1.59
C LYS A 19 -1.44 10.42 2.77
N ALA A 20 -2.41 9.53 2.55
CA ALA A 20 -2.92 8.63 3.58
C ALA A 20 -1.86 7.59 3.94
N LEU A 21 -1.20 7.01 2.94
CA LEU A 21 -0.10 6.05 3.13
C LEU A 21 1.07 6.65 3.90
N ALA A 22 1.47 7.88 3.56
CA ALA A 22 2.56 8.59 4.24
C ALA A 22 2.30 8.76 5.74
N LYS A 23 1.03 8.91 6.14
CA LYS A 23 0.63 8.98 7.56
C LYS A 23 0.73 7.64 8.28
N LEU A 24 0.64 6.52 7.57
CA LEU A 24 0.72 5.17 8.17
C LEU A 24 2.14 4.79 8.56
N VAL A 25 3.16 5.26 7.83
CA VAL A 25 4.58 4.94 8.05
C VAL A 25 5.38 6.05 8.72
N ALA A 26 4.74 7.15 9.11
CA ALA A 26 5.41 8.33 9.67
C ALA A 26 6.67 8.72 8.87
N LEU A 27 6.48 9.03 7.57
CA LEU A 27 7.60 9.38 6.69
C LEU A 27 8.46 10.51 7.27
N PRO A 28 9.79 10.48 7.05
CA PRO A 28 10.68 11.56 7.46
C PRO A 28 10.27 12.90 6.86
N LYS A 29 10.67 14.00 7.51
CA LYS A 29 10.34 15.34 7.03
C LYS A 29 10.97 15.58 5.66
N GLY A 30 10.15 16.01 4.71
CA GLY A 30 10.57 16.23 3.31
C GLY A 30 10.39 15.01 2.41
N TRP A 31 9.90 13.88 2.94
CA TRP A 31 9.55 12.71 2.16
C TRP A 31 8.05 12.69 1.86
N TYR A 32 7.69 12.18 0.69
CA TYR A 32 6.31 11.98 0.28
C TYR A 32 6.21 10.76 -0.62
N PHE A 33 5.01 10.20 -0.78
CA PHE A 33 4.77 9.18 -1.79
C PHE A 33 4.36 9.84 -3.10
N VAL A 34 4.94 9.39 -4.21
CA VAL A 34 4.58 9.88 -5.54
C VAL A 34 3.18 9.36 -5.89
N PRO A 35 2.17 10.23 -6.11
CA PRO A 35 0.81 9.78 -6.35
C PRO A 35 0.67 8.85 -7.57
N SER A 36 1.47 9.10 -8.60
CA SER A 36 1.49 8.31 -9.83
C SER A 36 2.10 6.91 -9.66
N SER A 37 2.91 6.72 -8.61
CA SER A 37 3.51 5.43 -8.26
C SER A 37 2.66 4.63 -7.26
N VAL A 38 1.52 5.18 -6.83
CA VAL A 38 0.61 4.44 -5.95
C VAL A 38 -0.19 3.45 -6.79
N GLU A 39 0.13 2.17 -6.63
CA GLU A 39 -0.55 1.11 -7.35
C GLU A 39 -1.35 0.24 -6.39
N CYS A 40 -2.62 0.03 -6.74
CA CYS A 40 -3.57 -0.67 -5.90
C CYS A 40 -4.01 -1.98 -6.53
N TRP A 41 -3.86 -3.06 -5.77
CA TRP A 41 -4.12 -4.39 -6.27
C TRP A 41 -4.71 -5.27 -5.17
N LYS A 42 -5.98 -5.67 -5.29
CA LYS A 42 -6.65 -6.66 -4.41
C LYS A 42 -6.33 -6.56 -2.90
N GLY A 43 -6.41 -5.36 -2.33
CA GLY A 43 -6.12 -5.13 -0.90
C GLY A 43 -4.65 -4.98 -0.55
N TRP A 44 -3.79 -4.87 -1.57
CA TRP A 44 -2.41 -4.44 -1.49
C TRP A 44 -2.24 -3.10 -2.17
N VAL A 45 -1.28 -2.33 -1.66
CA VAL A 45 -0.87 -1.05 -2.22
C VAL A 45 0.64 -0.98 -2.22
N THR A 46 1.20 -0.60 -3.35
CA THR A 46 2.59 -0.15 -3.43
C THR A 46 2.66 1.36 -3.54
N ALA A 47 3.71 1.95 -3.00
CA ALA A 47 4.00 3.37 -3.17
C ALA A 47 5.50 3.61 -3.17
N GLU A 48 5.98 4.35 -4.16
CA GLU A 48 7.37 4.78 -4.22
C GLU A 48 7.54 6.07 -3.41
N PRO A 49 8.47 6.08 -2.44
CA PRO A 49 8.82 7.29 -1.71
C PRO A 49 9.66 8.19 -2.62
N ASP A 50 9.49 9.50 -2.49
CA ASP A 50 10.37 10.51 -3.06
C ASP A 50 10.82 11.48 -1.97
N GLY A 51 12.08 11.90 -2.04
CA GLY A 51 12.72 12.72 -1.03
C GLY A 51 14.21 12.99 -1.30
N PRO A 52 14.86 13.79 -0.44
CA PRO A 52 16.24 14.24 -0.63
C PRO A 52 17.31 13.14 -0.53
N SER A 53 16.95 11.93 -0.09
CA SER A 53 17.86 10.78 0.03
C SER A 53 17.10 9.48 -0.24
N THR A 54 16.31 9.45 -1.31
CA THR A 54 15.51 8.29 -1.69
C THR A 54 16.41 7.07 -1.88
N GLY A 55 16.18 6.01 -1.10
CA GLY A 55 16.62 4.67 -1.45
C GLY A 55 15.57 4.01 -2.35
N ASP A 56 16.00 3.09 -3.23
CA ASP A 56 15.19 2.39 -4.24
C ASP A 56 14.20 1.36 -3.64
N GLY A 57 13.48 1.75 -2.58
CA GLY A 57 12.59 0.87 -1.83
C GLY A 57 11.13 1.26 -2.01
N VAL A 58 10.37 0.43 -2.73
CA VAL A 58 8.91 0.52 -2.82
C VAL A 58 8.31 0.15 -1.47
N TYR A 59 7.38 0.94 -0.95
CA TYR A 59 6.63 0.59 0.26
C TYR A 59 5.43 -0.26 -0.09
N LEU A 60 5.24 -1.36 0.63
CA LEU A 60 4.10 -2.25 0.51
C LEU A 60 3.18 -2.09 1.73
N PHE A 61 1.89 -1.92 1.44
CA PHE A 61 0.83 -1.82 2.41
C PHE A 61 -0.21 -2.89 2.16
N GLN A 62 -0.74 -3.45 3.24
CA GLN A 62 -1.80 -4.44 3.19
C GLN A 62 -3.03 -3.90 3.90
N HIS A 63 -4.19 -4.08 3.28
CA HIS A 63 -5.47 -3.83 3.91
C HIS A 63 -5.89 -5.05 4.72
N LYS A 64 -6.03 -4.89 6.04
CA LYS A 64 -6.58 -5.92 6.92
C LYS A 64 -8.03 -5.60 7.24
N ALA A 65 -8.92 -6.55 6.98
CA ALA A 65 -10.34 -6.40 7.31
C ALA A 65 -10.51 -6.02 8.80
N GLY A 66 -11.31 -4.99 9.07
CA GLY A 66 -11.55 -4.47 10.43
C GLY A 66 -10.47 -3.54 10.99
N THR A 67 -9.26 -3.51 10.42
CA THR A 67 -8.17 -2.63 10.89
C THR A 67 -7.81 -1.54 9.88
N GLY A 68 -8.06 -1.78 8.59
CA GLY A 68 -7.72 -0.87 7.50
C GLY A 68 -6.31 -1.10 6.94
N TRP A 69 -5.80 -0.11 6.22
CA TRP A 69 -4.48 -0.12 5.59
C TRP A 69 -3.36 -0.03 6.62
N ARG A 70 -2.35 -0.87 6.47
CA ARG A 70 -1.16 -0.88 7.34
C ARG A 70 0.10 -1.11 6.51
N TYR A 71 1.21 -0.54 6.98
CA TYR A 71 2.52 -0.88 6.47
C TYR A 71 2.81 -2.36 6.68
N HIS A 72 3.27 -3.02 5.62
CA HIS A 72 3.68 -4.41 5.65
C HIS A 72 5.20 -4.52 5.62
N SER A 73 5.82 -3.98 4.57
CA SER A 73 7.25 -4.10 4.30
C SER A 73 7.71 -3.05 3.28
N GLN A 74 9.02 -2.85 3.17
CA GLN A 74 9.65 -2.02 2.15
C GLN A 74 10.75 -2.84 1.47
N GLY A 75 10.86 -2.72 0.14
CA GLY A 75 11.86 -3.43 -0.65
C GLY A 75 11.81 -3.04 -2.12
N SER A 76 12.80 -3.49 -2.88
CA SER A 76 12.91 -3.23 -4.32
C SER A 76 12.26 -4.32 -5.18
N ALA A 77 11.96 -5.47 -4.58
CA ALA A 77 11.41 -6.65 -5.22
C ALA A 77 10.55 -7.41 -4.20
N TYR A 78 9.38 -7.88 -4.62
CA TYR A 78 8.53 -8.74 -3.79
C TYR A 78 8.34 -10.11 -4.44
N ASP A 79 8.50 -11.15 -3.63
CA ASP A 79 8.10 -12.49 -3.99
C ASP A 79 6.62 -12.67 -3.61
N CYS A 80 5.78 -12.91 -4.61
CA CYS A 80 4.33 -13.07 -4.43
C CYS A 80 4.00 -14.22 -3.46
N LYS A 81 4.80 -15.30 -3.45
CA LYS A 81 4.55 -16.45 -2.58
C LYS A 81 4.77 -16.12 -1.11
N ASP A 82 5.78 -15.31 -0.79
CA ASP A 82 6.03 -14.84 0.58
C ASP A 82 4.86 -14.00 1.11
N LEU A 83 4.21 -13.25 0.22
CA LEU A 83 3.02 -12.44 0.52
C LEU A 83 1.72 -13.25 0.54
N GLY A 84 1.77 -14.56 0.24
CA GLY A 84 0.59 -15.43 0.09
C GLY A 84 -0.25 -15.11 -1.15
N ILE A 85 0.32 -14.37 -2.10
CA ILE A 85 -0.30 -14.03 -3.37
C ILE A 85 0.04 -15.15 -4.37
N ASN A 86 -0.98 -15.88 -4.83
CA ASN A 86 -0.84 -17.01 -5.74
C ASN A 86 -1.18 -16.64 -7.21
N GLU A 87 -1.26 -15.35 -7.51
CA GLU A 87 -1.61 -14.80 -8.81
C GLU A 87 -0.66 -13.65 -9.17
N PRO A 88 -0.45 -13.34 -10.45
CA PRO A 88 0.49 -12.30 -10.84
C PRO A 88 0.01 -10.93 -10.33
N ALA A 89 0.73 -10.36 -9.37
CA ALA A 89 0.56 -8.96 -8.95
C ALA A 89 1.58 -8.07 -9.69
N PRO A 90 1.24 -6.82 -10.00
CA PRO A 90 2.09 -5.95 -10.81
C PRO A 90 3.39 -5.56 -10.10
N PHE A 91 3.43 -5.63 -8.76
CA PHE A 91 4.61 -5.39 -7.94
C PHE A 91 5.44 -6.65 -7.64
N CYS A 92 4.98 -7.83 -8.08
CA CYS A 92 5.75 -9.05 -7.89
C CYS A 92 6.79 -9.19 -8.99
N GLN A 93 8.04 -9.36 -8.58
CA GLN A 93 9.15 -9.50 -9.51
C GLN A 93 9.25 -10.93 -10.07
N TYR A 94 8.65 -11.90 -9.37
CA TYR A 94 8.53 -13.29 -9.79
C TYR A 94 7.08 -13.78 -9.61
N PRO A 95 6.44 -14.34 -10.65
CA PRO A 95 5.10 -14.95 -10.56
C PRO A 95 5.10 -16.29 -9.82
#